data_AF-A0A8B8A3V8-F1
#
_entry.id   AF-A0A8B8A3V8-F1
#
_cell.length_a   1.000
_cell.length_b   1.000
_cell.length_c   1.000
_cell.angle_alpha   90.00
_cell.angle_beta   90.00
_cell.angle_gamma   90.00
#
_symmetry.space_group_name_H-M   'P 1'
#
loop_
_entity.id
_entity.type
_entity.pdbx_description
1 polymer ?
#
loop_
_entity_poly.entity_id
_entity_poly.type
_entity_poly.pdbx_seq_one_letter_code
_entity_poly.pdbx_strand_id
1 'polypeptide(L)'
;MAKQDAGFVVLTLTLCMGMVILAFGYQCNPLRKTLYVAENRSLRGFTYAHRSVRSIVICGRDCSLDERCKSFNFNGCDKMCELNLATRREHPGNFSAIQGSVYLDDDADTPRYSLNGTSDCMVLDHDITNCQEWLDAGYNTSDVYTIYPMQYQNGLQVYCDMKKDESRWMGLQGGWIVFQRRQDGSVNFTRSWAEYRDGFGNLTGEFWLGNEYLRQLTGEGRWELLVELLARRPDTSLVRYLAWYRTFNITGEQYTLHVGDYTNSLYLSVCDVADCRVAGT
;
A
#
# COMPACT_ATOMS: atom_id res chain seq x y z
N MET A 1 12.91 -29.92 28.02
CA MET A 1 13.98 -29.88 27.01
C MET A 1 13.41 -30.44 25.71
N ALA A 2 12.89 -29.57 24.86
CA ALA A 2 12.52 -29.86 23.47
C ALA A 2 12.48 -28.53 22.73
N LYS A 3 13.66 -28.08 22.28
CA LYS A 3 13.77 -27.06 21.23
C LYS A 3 13.17 -27.70 19.98
N GLN A 4 11.99 -27.24 19.58
CA GLN A 4 11.46 -27.53 18.27
C GLN A 4 12.08 -26.49 17.33
N ASP A 5 13.34 -26.71 16.98
CA ASP A 5 14.04 -25.98 15.92
C ASP A 5 13.44 -26.42 14.57
N ALA A 6 12.23 -25.95 14.28
CA ALA A 6 11.69 -25.99 12.93
C ALA A 6 12.44 -24.93 12.12
N GLY A 7 13.22 -25.38 11.13
CA GLY A 7 14.19 -24.60 10.34
C GLY A 7 13.60 -23.53 9.42
N PHE A 8 12.90 -22.56 10.00
CA PHE A 8 12.46 -21.35 9.32
C PHE A 8 13.36 -20.19 9.76
N VAL A 9 13.87 -19.45 8.78
CA VAL A 9 14.72 -18.28 9.00
C VAL A 9 13.89 -17.01 8.97
N VAL A 10 12.91 -16.89 8.08
CA VAL A 10 11.96 -15.75 8.05
C VAL A 10 10.59 -16.23 7.58
N LEU A 11 9.50 -15.81 8.23
CA LEU A 11 8.11 -15.96 7.75
C LEU A 11 7.43 -14.61 7.78
N THR A 12 7.03 -14.10 6.63
CA THR A 12 6.31 -12.82 6.51
C THR A 12 4.95 -13.05 5.85
N LEU A 13 3.88 -12.52 6.46
CA LEU A 13 2.55 -12.46 5.85
C LEU A 13 2.21 -11.01 5.53
N THR A 14 1.80 -10.77 4.30
CA THR A 14 1.59 -9.42 3.75
C THR A 14 0.27 -9.28 3.01
N LEU A 15 -0.39 -8.12 3.15
CA LEU A 15 -1.66 -7.78 2.49
C LEU A 15 -1.51 -6.64 1.49
N CYS A 16 -2.20 -6.74 0.34
CA CYS A 16 -2.34 -5.68 -0.66
C CYS A 16 -3.82 -5.53 -1.05
N MET A 17 -4.28 -4.30 -1.32
CA MET A 17 -5.66 -4.03 -1.74
C MET A 17 -5.76 -4.07 -3.28
N GLY A 18 -6.55 -4.98 -3.83
CA GLY A 18 -6.75 -5.16 -5.27
C GLY A 18 -7.96 -4.38 -5.83
N MET A 19 -7.80 -3.72 -6.97
CA MET A 19 -8.91 -3.17 -7.78
C MET A 19 -9.30 -4.12 -8.92
N VAL A 20 -10.55 -4.05 -9.37
CA VAL A 20 -11.18 -4.86 -10.43
C VAL A 20 -11.40 -3.93 -11.64
N ILE A 21 -11.29 -4.28 -12.94
CA ILE A 21 -11.79 -5.48 -13.65
C ILE A 21 -11.05 -5.71 -15.01
N LEU A 22 -11.02 -7.00 -15.40
CA LEU A 22 -10.90 -7.63 -16.74
C LEU A 22 -9.50 -8.02 -17.25
N ALA A 23 -9.34 -9.34 -17.40
CA ALA A 23 -8.51 -10.11 -18.32
C ALA A 23 -7.13 -9.56 -18.74
N PHE A 24 -6.12 -10.42 -18.52
CA PHE A 24 -4.69 -10.23 -18.74
C PHE A 24 -3.99 -9.40 -17.66
N GLY A 25 -2.84 -9.91 -17.20
CA GLY A 25 -2.16 -9.45 -15.99
C GLY A 25 -1.68 -8.00 -16.05
N TYR A 26 -2.45 -7.10 -15.46
CA TYR A 26 -2.03 -5.75 -15.09
C TYR A 26 -2.16 -5.64 -13.56
N GLN A 27 -1.10 -5.93 -12.82
CA GLN A 27 -0.11 -4.96 -12.32
C GLN A 27 -0.75 -3.88 -11.45
N CYS A 28 -0.45 -3.95 -10.14
CA CYS A 28 -0.38 -2.76 -9.29
C CYS A 28 0.39 -1.71 -10.09
N ASN A 29 -0.18 -0.53 -10.30
CA ASN A 29 0.40 0.47 -11.20
C ASN A 29 0.69 1.68 -10.33
N PRO A 30 1.97 2.03 -10.08
CA PRO A 30 2.27 3.29 -9.43
C PRO A 30 1.75 4.41 -10.33
N LEU A 31 1.50 5.61 -9.78
CA LEU A 31 1.23 6.79 -10.60
C LEU A 31 2.26 6.84 -11.73
N ARG A 32 1.81 6.70 -12.98
CA ARG A 32 2.70 6.62 -14.15
C ARG A 32 3.42 7.95 -14.42
N LYS A 33 3.01 9.00 -13.72
CA LYS A 33 3.46 10.37 -13.91
C LYS A 33 3.86 10.98 -12.57
N THR A 34 4.99 11.67 -12.56
CA THR A 34 5.33 12.60 -11.49
C THR A 34 4.35 13.77 -11.58
N LEU A 35 3.55 13.96 -10.54
CA LEU A 35 2.60 15.06 -10.45
C LEU A 35 3.17 16.20 -9.59
N TYR A 36 2.84 17.42 -9.97
CA TYR A 36 3.23 18.64 -9.28
C TYR A 36 1.99 19.34 -8.75
N VAL A 37 2.07 19.84 -7.51
CA VAL A 37 0.91 20.33 -6.75
C VAL A 37 0.91 21.86 -6.72
N ALA A 38 -0.23 22.47 -6.96
CA ALA A 38 -0.52 23.85 -6.64
C ALA A 38 -1.64 23.94 -5.60
N GLU A 39 -1.32 24.43 -4.41
CA GLU A 39 -2.26 24.56 -3.29
C GLU A 39 -3.21 25.75 -3.45
N ASN A 40 -4.40 25.62 -2.86
CA ASN A 40 -5.48 26.60 -2.88
C ASN A 40 -5.83 27.06 -4.30
N ARG A 41 -5.77 26.14 -5.25
CA ARG A 41 -5.97 26.39 -6.68
C ARG A 41 -6.82 25.29 -7.29
N SER A 42 -7.60 25.66 -8.29
CA SER A 42 -8.32 24.74 -9.16
C SER A 42 -8.40 25.29 -10.58
N LEU A 43 -8.43 24.38 -11.56
CA LEU A 43 -8.73 24.71 -12.94
C LEU A 43 -10.25 24.62 -13.16
N ARG A 44 -10.88 25.74 -13.56
CA ARG A 44 -12.34 25.82 -13.71
C ARG A 44 -12.81 25.67 -15.16
N GLY A 45 -13.92 24.97 -15.35
CA GLY A 45 -14.59 24.85 -16.65
C GLY A 45 -14.04 23.76 -17.57
N PHE A 46 -13.09 22.95 -17.09
CA PHE A 46 -12.47 21.84 -17.83
C PHE A 46 -12.70 20.48 -17.19
N THR A 47 -13.46 20.44 -16.09
CA THR A 47 -13.86 19.21 -15.41
C THR A 47 -14.83 18.41 -16.26
N TYR A 48 -14.46 17.18 -16.61
CA TYR A 48 -15.32 16.28 -17.40
C TYR A 48 -15.89 15.13 -16.58
N ALA A 49 -15.29 14.85 -15.42
CA ALA A 49 -15.76 13.87 -14.47
C ALA A 49 -15.46 14.36 -13.06
N HIS A 50 -16.38 14.11 -12.14
CA HIS A 50 -16.15 14.36 -10.72
C HIS A 50 -16.72 13.23 -9.88
N ARG A 51 -16.16 13.02 -8.69
CA ARG A 51 -16.59 11.99 -7.75
C ARG A 51 -16.04 12.28 -6.36
N SER A 52 -16.76 11.84 -5.33
CA SER A 52 -16.22 11.82 -3.98
C SER A 52 -15.21 10.67 -3.85
N VAL A 53 -14.01 10.96 -3.37
CA VAL A 53 -12.92 9.99 -3.16
C VAL A 53 -12.31 10.19 -1.78
N ARG A 54 -11.74 9.14 -1.19
CA ARG A 54 -11.24 9.23 0.18
C ARG A 54 -9.94 10.03 0.30
N SER A 55 -9.13 10.11 -0.76
CA SER A 55 -7.83 10.79 -0.73
C SER A 55 -7.44 11.37 -2.08
N ILE A 56 -6.52 12.34 -2.06
CA ILE A 56 -5.90 12.91 -3.26
C ILE A 56 -5.21 11.84 -4.12
N VAL A 57 -4.69 10.77 -3.49
CA VAL A 57 -3.98 9.67 -4.15
C VAL A 57 -4.93 8.90 -5.06
N ILE A 58 -6.14 8.62 -4.59
CA ILE A 58 -7.19 7.98 -5.40
C ILE A 58 -7.54 8.86 -6.60
N CYS A 59 -7.65 10.19 -6.40
CA CYS A 59 -7.92 11.12 -7.49
C CYS A 59 -6.79 11.11 -8.54
N GLY A 60 -5.53 11.13 -8.08
CA GLY A 60 -4.36 11.04 -8.95
C GLY A 60 -4.28 9.73 -9.72
N ARG A 61 -4.61 8.60 -9.09
CA ARG A 61 -4.67 7.30 -9.78
C ARG A 61 -5.77 7.27 -10.83
N ASP A 62 -6.98 7.73 -10.49
CA ASP A 62 -8.10 7.81 -11.42
C ASP A 62 -7.74 8.68 -12.64
N CYS A 63 -7.06 9.81 -12.42
CA CYS A 63 -6.51 10.63 -13.50
C CYS A 63 -5.43 9.89 -14.31
N SER A 64 -4.49 9.21 -13.65
CA SER A 64 -3.41 8.48 -14.32
C SER A 64 -3.89 7.28 -15.14
N LEU A 65 -5.07 6.72 -14.84
CA LEU A 65 -5.67 5.59 -15.54
C LEU A 65 -6.59 6.00 -16.70
N ASP A 66 -7.11 7.24 -16.69
CA ASP A 66 -7.93 7.78 -17.79
C ASP A 66 -7.05 8.62 -18.73
N GLU A 67 -6.79 8.14 -19.94
CA GLU A 67 -5.94 8.82 -20.93
C GLU A 67 -6.43 10.24 -21.30
N ARG A 68 -7.71 10.55 -21.04
CA ARG A 68 -8.26 11.90 -21.27
C ARG A 68 -7.86 12.89 -20.18
N CYS A 69 -7.48 12.42 -19.00
CA CYS A 69 -7.15 13.27 -17.88
C CYS A 69 -5.76 13.90 -18.07
N LYS A 70 -5.73 15.23 -18.12
CA LYS A 70 -4.48 16.00 -18.18
C LYS A 70 -4.08 16.62 -16.86
N SER A 71 -5.05 16.95 -16.02
CA SER A 71 -4.86 17.49 -14.68
C SER A 71 -6.08 17.16 -13.83
N PHE A 72 -6.03 17.41 -12.53
CA PHE A 72 -7.22 17.28 -11.67
C PHE A 72 -7.21 18.31 -10.54
N ASN A 73 -8.41 18.58 -10.02
CA ASN A 73 -8.59 19.28 -8.76
C ASN A 73 -8.99 18.26 -7.69
N PHE A 74 -8.51 18.44 -6.47
CA PHE A 74 -8.98 17.71 -5.30
C PHE A 74 -9.32 18.70 -4.19
N ASN A 75 -10.54 18.65 -3.68
CA ASN A 75 -10.94 19.43 -2.51
C ASN A 75 -10.83 18.56 -1.25
N GLY A 76 -9.95 18.93 -0.33
CA GLY A 76 -9.70 18.17 0.90
C GLY A 76 -10.81 18.25 1.94
N CYS A 77 -11.60 19.33 1.91
CA CYS A 77 -12.75 19.56 2.79
C CYS A 77 -13.94 18.66 2.42
N ASP A 78 -14.34 18.69 1.15
CA ASP A 78 -15.52 17.95 0.67
C ASP A 78 -15.15 16.61 0.00
N LYS A 79 -13.86 16.26 0.03
CA LYS A 79 -13.31 15.03 -0.55
C LYS A 79 -13.69 14.84 -2.03
N MET A 80 -13.81 15.95 -2.77
CA MET A 80 -14.26 15.96 -4.17
C MET A 80 -13.06 15.90 -5.10
N CYS A 81 -13.03 14.89 -5.97
CA CYS A 81 -12.09 14.75 -7.06
C CYS A 81 -12.74 15.22 -8.37
N GLU A 82 -12.04 16.07 -9.11
CA GLU A 82 -12.47 16.62 -10.40
C GLU A 82 -11.38 16.37 -11.44
N LEU A 83 -11.64 15.48 -12.41
CA LEU A 83 -10.72 15.19 -13.50
C LEU A 83 -10.91 16.20 -14.63
N ASN A 84 -9.80 16.76 -15.14
CA ASN A 84 -9.83 17.83 -16.14
C ASN A 84 -9.24 17.37 -17.49
N LEU A 85 -9.85 17.84 -18.59
CA LEU A 85 -9.36 17.60 -19.97
C LEU A 85 -8.21 18.53 -20.39
N ALA A 86 -7.85 19.47 -19.52
CA ALA A 86 -6.91 20.54 -19.85
C ALA A 86 -5.97 20.84 -18.68
N THR A 87 -4.95 21.65 -18.92
CA THR A 87 -3.99 22.09 -17.88
C THR A 87 -4.04 23.60 -17.65
N ARG A 88 -3.45 24.06 -16.54
CA ARG A 88 -3.27 25.48 -16.25
C ARG A 88 -2.41 26.22 -17.30
N ARG A 89 -1.50 25.52 -17.98
CA ARG A 89 -0.69 26.10 -19.06
C ARG A 89 -1.53 26.35 -20.31
N GLU A 90 -2.41 25.41 -20.65
CA GLU A 90 -3.34 25.55 -21.77
C GLU A 90 -4.38 26.66 -21.51
N HIS A 91 -4.83 26.82 -20.25
CA HIS A 91 -5.87 27.78 -19.88
C HIS A 91 -5.55 28.56 -18.60
N PRO A 92 -4.56 29.48 -18.63
CA PRO A 92 -4.12 30.21 -17.43
C PRO A 92 -5.22 31.13 -16.86
N GLY A 93 -6.11 31.67 -17.70
CA GLY A 93 -7.22 32.53 -17.26
C GLY A 93 -8.29 31.82 -16.43
N ASN A 94 -8.33 30.49 -16.48
CA ASN A 94 -9.27 29.65 -15.74
C ASN A 94 -8.69 29.08 -14.44
N PHE A 95 -7.40 29.32 -14.20
CA PHE A 95 -6.69 28.84 -13.04
C PHE A 95 -6.93 29.77 -11.84
N SER A 96 -7.92 29.41 -11.02
CA SER A 96 -8.46 30.27 -9.97
C SER A 96 -7.99 29.85 -8.59
N ALA A 97 -7.87 30.81 -7.67
CA ALA A 97 -7.68 30.51 -6.25
C ALA A 97 -8.98 29.94 -5.66
N ILE A 98 -8.90 28.75 -5.04
CA ILE A 98 -9.99 28.11 -4.31
C ILE A 98 -9.41 27.53 -3.03
N GLN A 99 -9.82 28.06 -1.89
CA GLN A 99 -9.34 27.61 -0.58
C GLN A 99 -9.70 26.14 -0.33
N GLY A 100 -8.77 25.37 0.21
CA GLY A 100 -8.95 23.94 0.54
C GLY A 100 -8.96 23.01 -0.68
N SER A 101 -8.74 23.55 -1.88
CA SER A 101 -8.54 22.77 -3.10
C SER A 101 -7.06 22.72 -3.50
N VAL A 102 -6.64 21.61 -4.05
CA VAL A 102 -5.31 21.43 -4.65
C VAL A 102 -5.47 21.03 -6.10
N TYR A 103 -4.64 21.60 -6.95
CA TYR A 103 -4.57 21.29 -8.38
C TYR A 103 -3.28 20.52 -8.66
N LEU A 104 -3.37 19.49 -9.51
CA LEU A 104 -2.24 18.65 -9.89
C LEU A 104 -2.17 18.43 -11.39
N ASP A 105 -0.96 18.55 -11.96
CA ASP A 105 -0.63 18.19 -13.34
C ASP A 105 0.79 17.61 -13.43
N ASP A 106 1.22 17.22 -14.63
CA ASP A 106 2.56 16.65 -14.89
C ASP A 106 3.63 17.70 -15.21
N ASP A 107 3.35 18.98 -14.94
CA ASP A 107 4.23 20.09 -15.27
C ASP A 107 5.17 20.46 -14.14
N ALA A 108 6.49 20.32 -14.38
CA ALA A 108 7.53 20.66 -13.42
C ALA A 108 7.59 22.13 -13.00
N ASP A 109 7.03 23.05 -13.81
CA ASP A 109 6.93 24.47 -13.46
C ASP A 109 5.76 24.78 -12.54
N THR A 110 4.94 23.77 -12.19
CA THR A 110 3.84 23.96 -11.25
C THR A 110 4.42 24.34 -9.89
N PRO A 111 4.06 25.53 -9.35
CA PRO A 111 4.73 26.07 -8.18
C PRO A 111 4.63 25.09 -7.00
N ARG A 112 5.77 24.52 -6.59
CA ARG A 112 5.84 23.72 -5.37
C ARG A 112 5.63 24.63 -4.17
N TYR A 113 4.47 24.51 -3.56
CA TYR A 113 4.28 25.03 -2.22
C TYR A 113 4.70 23.95 -1.21
N SER A 114 5.58 24.35 -0.29
CA SER A 114 5.84 23.59 0.92
C SER A 114 4.58 23.65 1.78
N LEU A 115 4.24 22.52 2.43
CA LEU A 115 3.12 22.33 3.37
C LEU A 115 3.23 23.24 4.62
N ASN A 116 3.34 24.55 4.44
CA ASN A 116 3.41 25.54 5.50
C ASN A 116 2.20 26.45 5.40
N GLY A 117 1.10 26.01 6.01
CA GLY A 117 -0.18 26.72 6.02
C GLY A 117 -1.36 25.80 5.73
N THR A 118 -1.50 24.73 6.50
CA THR A 118 -2.62 23.80 6.39
C THR A 118 -3.93 24.54 6.66
N SER A 119 -4.80 24.68 5.64
CA SER A 119 -6.23 24.66 5.94
C SER A 119 -6.52 23.33 6.63
N ASP A 120 -7.30 23.35 7.72
CA ASP A 120 -7.62 22.20 8.58
C ASP A 120 -8.04 20.93 7.82
N CYS A 121 -8.60 21.08 6.62
CA CYS A 121 -9.01 19.97 5.76
C CYS A 121 -7.98 19.45 4.74
N MET A 122 -6.77 20.00 4.68
CA MET A 122 -5.67 19.53 3.83
C MET A 122 -4.70 18.60 4.59
N VAL A 123 -5.09 18.04 5.73
CA VAL A 123 -4.28 17.01 6.43
C VAL A 123 -4.32 15.72 5.60
N LEU A 124 -3.38 15.63 4.66
CA LEU A 124 -3.22 14.52 3.70
C LEU A 124 -2.97 13.15 4.36
N ASP A 125 -2.47 13.14 5.59
CA ASP A 125 -2.11 11.90 6.27
C ASP A 125 -3.34 11.10 6.73
N HIS A 126 -4.43 11.76 7.17
CA HIS A 126 -5.64 11.08 7.70
C HIS A 126 -6.51 10.38 6.63
N ASP A 127 -6.12 10.47 5.36
CA ASP A 127 -6.87 9.90 4.24
C ASP A 127 -6.23 8.63 3.67
N ILE A 128 -4.99 8.31 4.07
CA ILE A 128 -4.23 7.19 3.49
C ILE A 128 -4.61 5.90 4.21
N THR A 129 -5.32 5.00 3.53
CA THR A 129 -5.96 3.85 4.18
C THR A 129 -5.12 2.57 4.18
N ASN A 130 -4.03 2.54 3.40
CA ASN A 130 -3.18 1.34 3.24
C ASN A 130 -1.77 1.71 2.73
N CYS A 131 -0.86 0.74 2.76
CA CYS A 131 0.52 0.92 2.30
C CYS A 131 0.66 1.17 0.79
N GLN A 132 -0.29 0.67 -0.02
CA GLN A 132 -0.27 0.92 -1.46
C GLN A 132 -0.52 2.40 -1.76
N GLU A 133 -1.45 3.04 -1.05
CA GLU A 133 -1.71 4.48 -1.18
C GLU A 133 -0.50 5.32 -0.73
N TRP A 134 0.22 4.91 0.33
CA TRP A 134 1.50 5.53 0.69
C TRP A 134 2.54 5.39 -0.44
N LEU A 135 2.66 4.20 -1.05
CA LEU A 135 3.58 3.97 -2.16
C LEU A 135 3.20 4.82 -3.38
N ASP A 136 1.91 4.90 -3.71
CA ASP A 136 1.38 5.71 -4.81
C ASP A 136 1.61 7.20 -4.58
N ALA A 137 1.59 7.66 -3.32
CA ALA A 137 1.98 9.01 -2.93
C ALA A 137 3.50 9.29 -3.03
N GLY A 138 4.29 8.29 -3.43
CA GLY A 138 5.74 8.42 -3.65
C GLY A 138 6.62 7.99 -2.48
N TYR A 139 6.03 7.50 -1.38
CA TYR A 139 6.78 7.01 -0.22
C TYR A 139 7.29 5.59 -0.49
N ASN A 140 8.56 5.49 -0.89
CA ASN A 140 9.17 4.29 -1.43
C ASN A 140 10.11 3.54 -0.47
N THR A 141 10.19 3.97 0.80
CA THR A 141 11.06 3.37 1.82
C THR A 141 10.24 2.44 2.71
N SER A 142 10.66 1.19 2.90
CA SER A 142 9.97 0.28 3.82
C SER A 142 10.23 0.70 5.27
N ASP A 143 9.17 1.00 6.02
CA ASP A 143 9.22 1.43 7.42
C ASP A 143 7.83 1.28 8.06
N VAL A 144 7.67 1.77 9.29
CA VAL A 144 6.38 1.93 9.96
C VAL A 144 5.69 3.20 9.47
N TYR A 145 4.48 3.04 8.94
CA TYR A 145 3.60 4.12 8.51
C TYR A 145 2.31 4.11 9.33
N THR A 146 1.65 5.25 9.41
CA THR A 146 0.28 5.33 9.96
C THR A 146 -0.71 5.30 8.80
N ILE A 147 -1.68 4.40 8.87
CA ILE A 147 -2.80 4.32 7.91
C ILE A 147 -4.11 4.62 8.64
N TYR A 148 -5.11 5.10 7.92
CA TYR A 148 -6.40 5.50 8.45
C TYR A 148 -7.56 4.74 7.78
N PRO A 149 -7.68 3.41 8.01
CA PRO A 149 -8.85 2.66 7.59
C PRO A 149 -10.13 3.27 8.17
N MET A 150 -11.28 3.10 7.51
CA MET A 150 -12.55 3.73 7.92
C MET A 150 -12.91 3.55 9.39
N GLN A 151 -12.58 2.43 10.01
CA GLN A 151 -12.90 2.13 11.41
C GLN A 151 -11.82 2.60 12.42
N TYR A 152 -10.72 3.20 11.95
CA TYR A 152 -9.60 3.66 12.77
C TYR A 152 -9.27 5.13 12.47
N GLN A 153 -10.16 6.03 12.88
CA GLN A 153 -9.99 7.48 12.69
C GLN A 153 -8.77 8.05 13.42
N ASN A 154 -8.30 7.39 14.48
CA ASN A 154 -7.09 7.77 15.22
C ASN A 154 -5.79 7.29 14.57
N GLY A 155 -5.87 6.60 13.43
CA GLY A 155 -4.73 5.99 12.75
C GLY A 155 -4.33 4.64 13.34
N LEU A 156 -3.78 3.79 12.48
CA LEU A 156 -3.22 2.48 12.79
C LEU A 156 -1.79 2.42 12.26
N GLN A 157 -0.83 2.14 13.14
CA GLN A 157 0.55 1.94 12.74
C GLN A 157 0.73 0.55 12.13
N VAL A 158 1.33 0.48 10.95
CA VAL A 158 1.64 -0.76 10.23
C VAL A 158 3.03 -0.68 9.64
N TYR A 159 3.69 -1.83 9.49
CA TYR A 159 4.91 -1.89 8.71
C TYR A 159 4.55 -2.02 7.22
N CYS A 160 4.98 -1.06 6.40
CA CYS A 160 4.81 -1.11 4.96
C CYS A 160 6.08 -1.65 4.29
N ASP A 161 5.94 -2.73 3.53
CA ASP A 161 6.98 -3.17 2.60
C ASP A 161 6.81 -2.44 1.26
N MET A 162 7.61 -1.40 1.06
CA MET A 162 7.63 -0.54 -0.12
C MET A 162 8.65 -0.98 -1.17
N LYS A 163 9.43 -2.04 -0.92
CA LYS A 163 10.48 -2.49 -1.82
C LYS A 163 9.90 -2.85 -3.18
N LYS A 164 10.28 -2.06 -4.20
CA LYS A 164 10.15 -2.39 -5.61
C LYS A 164 11.28 -3.32 -5.96
N ASP A 165 11.10 -4.59 -5.67
CA ASP A 165 12.12 -5.56 -6.03
C ASP A 165 11.86 -5.98 -7.48
N GLU A 166 12.60 -5.41 -8.43
CA GLU A 166 12.62 -5.89 -9.82
C GLU A 166 13.08 -7.36 -9.90
N SER A 167 13.79 -7.84 -8.87
CA SER A 167 14.19 -9.24 -8.66
C SER A 167 13.23 -10.05 -7.79
N ARG A 168 12.11 -9.47 -7.30
CA ARG A 168 11.00 -10.29 -6.79
C ARG A 168 10.48 -11.05 -8.00
N TRP A 169 10.68 -12.37 -7.98
CA TRP A 169 10.45 -13.32 -9.06
C TRP A 169 9.03 -13.36 -9.66
N MET A 170 8.13 -12.51 -9.18
CA MET A 170 6.74 -12.34 -9.64
C MET A 170 6.42 -10.92 -10.16
N GLY A 171 7.39 -9.99 -10.19
CA GLY A 171 7.16 -8.59 -10.58
C GLY A 171 6.19 -7.85 -9.65
N LEU A 172 6.02 -8.36 -8.42
CA LEU A 172 5.15 -7.75 -7.41
C LEU A 172 5.81 -6.48 -6.89
N GLN A 173 5.08 -5.37 -6.99
CA GLN A 173 5.51 -4.09 -6.46
C GLN A 173 5.43 -4.07 -4.93
N GLY A 174 5.98 -3.02 -4.31
CA GLY A 174 5.78 -2.74 -2.88
C GLY A 174 4.34 -2.35 -2.55
N GLY A 175 4.12 -1.72 -1.41
CA GLY A 175 2.78 -1.28 -0.98
C GLY A 175 2.06 -2.34 -0.13
N TRP A 176 2.81 -3.30 0.40
CA TRP A 176 2.28 -4.38 1.21
C TRP A 176 2.22 -4.00 2.69
N ILE A 177 1.08 -4.21 3.33
CA ILE A 177 0.95 -4.19 4.79
C ILE A 177 1.51 -5.50 5.32
N VAL A 178 2.59 -5.46 6.09
CA VAL A 178 3.07 -6.64 6.82
C VAL A 178 2.26 -6.77 8.10
N PHE A 179 1.59 -7.91 8.28
CA PHE A 179 0.79 -8.15 9.49
C PHE A 179 1.32 -9.25 10.39
N GLN A 180 2.29 -10.02 9.91
CA GLN A 180 3.00 -11.00 10.71
C GLN A 180 4.43 -11.11 10.19
N ARG A 181 5.41 -11.09 11.10
CA ARG A 181 6.81 -11.36 10.79
C ARG A 181 7.45 -12.25 11.87
N ARG A 182 8.10 -13.33 11.43
CA ARG A 182 9.09 -14.13 12.19
C ARG A 182 10.43 -14.02 11.50
N GLN A 183 11.53 -13.92 12.26
CA GLN A 183 12.88 -13.84 11.72
C GLN A 183 13.99 -14.34 12.68
N ASP A 184 13.79 -14.29 13.99
CA ASP A 184 14.86 -14.51 14.98
C ASP A 184 14.39 -15.18 16.28
N GLY A 185 13.08 -15.38 16.45
CA GLY A 185 12.49 -15.94 17.66
C GLY A 185 12.48 -14.99 18.86
N SER A 186 12.71 -13.68 18.66
CA SER A 186 12.73 -12.66 19.72
C SER A 186 11.38 -12.47 20.41
N VAL A 187 10.27 -12.85 19.76
CA VAL A 187 8.92 -12.70 20.31
C VAL A 187 8.26 -14.06 20.50
N ASN A 188 7.66 -14.27 21.68
CA ASN A 188 6.84 -15.44 21.95
C ASN A 188 5.48 -15.32 21.24
N PHE A 189 5.09 -16.36 20.48
CA PHE A 189 3.80 -16.45 19.78
C PHE A 189 2.81 -17.39 20.47
N THR A 190 3.17 -18.07 21.56
CA THR A 190 2.23 -18.76 22.43
C THR A 190 1.53 -17.73 23.32
N ARG A 191 0.45 -17.14 22.80
CA ARG A 191 -0.26 -16.00 23.39
C ARG A 191 -1.74 -16.30 23.64
N SER A 192 -2.35 -15.50 24.52
CA SER A 192 -3.79 -15.57 24.80
C SER A 192 -4.63 -15.06 23.63
N TRP A 193 -5.93 -15.36 23.66
CA TRP A 193 -6.89 -14.86 22.67
C TRP A 193 -6.93 -13.32 22.61
N ALA A 194 -6.90 -12.66 23.77
CA ALA A 194 -6.90 -11.20 23.85
C ALA A 194 -5.65 -10.60 23.20
N GLU A 195 -4.47 -11.19 23.42
CA GLU A 195 -3.23 -10.73 22.78
C GLU A 195 -3.25 -10.95 21.26
N TYR A 196 -3.80 -12.06 20.76
CA TYR A 196 -3.96 -12.26 19.31
C TYR A 196 -4.99 -11.31 18.69
N ARG A 197 -6.04 -10.96 19.44
CA ARG A 197 -7.01 -9.94 19.04
C ARG A 197 -6.35 -8.57 18.89
N ASP A 198 -5.62 -8.15 19.92
CA ASP A 198 -5.08 -6.78 20.07
C ASP A 198 -3.70 -6.59 19.42
N GLY A 199 -3.02 -7.69 19.06
CA GLY A 199 -1.68 -7.65 18.50
C GLY A 199 -0.56 -7.67 19.56
N PHE A 200 0.64 -8.04 19.14
CA PHE A 200 1.82 -8.09 20.01
C PHE A 200 3.12 -8.06 19.19
N GLY A 201 4.22 -7.71 19.85
CA GLY A 201 5.57 -7.66 19.26
C GLY A 201 5.99 -6.26 18.85
N ASN A 202 6.94 -6.17 17.92
CA ASN A 202 7.47 -4.90 17.40
C ASN A 202 7.32 -4.87 15.87
N LEU A 203 6.69 -3.82 15.33
CA LEU A 203 6.46 -3.65 13.90
C LEU A 203 7.76 -3.66 13.06
N THR A 204 8.91 -3.27 13.64
CA THR A 204 10.22 -3.33 12.98
C THR A 204 10.97 -4.65 13.22
N GLY A 205 10.40 -5.57 14.01
CA GLY A 205 10.97 -6.87 14.37
C GLY A 205 9.97 -8.01 14.16
N GLU A 206 9.87 -8.94 15.12
CA GLU A 206 8.81 -9.95 15.12
C GLU A 206 7.51 -9.42 15.72
N PHE A 207 6.38 -9.68 15.07
CA PHE A 207 5.07 -9.25 15.56
C PHE A 207 3.90 -9.99 14.93
N TRP A 208 2.74 -9.82 15.58
CA TRP A 208 1.41 -10.08 15.06
C TRP A 208 0.60 -8.79 15.15
N LEU A 209 0.06 -8.31 14.02
CA LEU A 209 -0.64 -7.01 13.97
C LEU A 209 -1.86 -6.98 14.88
N GLY A 210 -2.63 -8.07 14.92
CA GLY A 210 -3.87 -8.19 15.70
C GLY A 210 -5.06 -8.58 14.81
N ASN A 211 -5.83 -9.56 15.25
CA ASN A 211 -6.94 -10.11 14.47
C ASN A 211 -8.04 -9.09 14.25
N GLU A 212 -8.28 -8.21 15.23
CA GLU A 212 -9.30 -7.18 15.12
C GLU A 212 -8.93 -6.14 14.06
N TYR A 213 -7.67 -5.73 14.00
CA TYR A 213 -7.18 -4.87 12.92
C TYR A 213 -7.30 -5.54 11.56
N LEU A 214 -6.94 -6.82 11.45
CA LEU A 214 -7.06 -7.57 10.21
C LEU A 214 -8.51 -7.73 9.72
N ARG A 215 -9.44 -8.05 10.64
CA ARG A 215 -10.88 -8.15 10.36
C ARG A 215 -11.41 -6.83 9.79
N GLN A 216 -11.01 -5.72 10.40
CA GLN A 216 -11.46 -4.39 10.02
C GLN A 216 -10.83 -3.91 8.71
N LEU A 217 -9.54 -4.17 8.49
CA LEU A 217 -8.85 -3.87 7.23
C LEU A 217 -9.50 -4.63 6.07
N THR A 218 -9.75 -5.93 6.27
CA THR A 218 -10.15 -6.83 5.18
C THR A 218 -11.65 -7.00 5.00
N GLY A 219 -12.44 -6.45 5.92
CA GLY A 219 -13.90 -6.47 5.86
C GLY A 219 -14.49 -5.63 4.71
N GLU A 220 -13.74 -4.65 4.19
CA GLU A 220 -14.11 -3.87 3.01
C GLU A 220 -13.05 -3.94 1.92
N GLY A 221 -13.47 -3.91 0.66
CA GLY A 221 -12.59 -3.98 -0.50
C GLY A 221 -12.16 -5.41 -0.86
N ARG A 222 -11.16 -5.52 -1.73
CA ARG A 222 -10.54 -6.82 -2.06
C ARG A 222 -9.11 -6.80 -1.57
N TRP A 223 -8.75 -7.84 -0.84
CA TRP A 223 -7.40 -7.99 -0.30
C TRP A 223 -6.77 -9.25 -0.83
N GLU A 224 -5.47 -9.17 -1.07
CA GLU A 224 -4.62 -10.26 -1.50
C GLU A 224 -3.63 -10.58 -0.38
N LEU A 225 -3.30 -11.86 -0.21
CA LEU A 225 -2.32 -12.33 0.77
C LEU A 225 -1.09 -12.89 0.05
N LEU A 226 0.07 -12.36 0.38
CA LEU A 226 1.36 -12.96 0.05
C LEU A 226 1.99 -13.54 1.32
N VAL A 227 2.39 -14.81 1.24
CA VAL A 227 3.14 -15.53 2.25
C VAL A 227 4.55 -15.75 1.73
N GLU A 228 5.53 -15.27 2.49
CA GLU A 228 6.94 -15.44 2.17
C GLU A 228 7.63 -16.21 3.28
N LEU A 229 8.25 -17.32 2.92
CA LEU A 229 8.99 -18.17 3.84
C LEU A 229 10.42 -18.36 3.34
N LEU A 230 11.40 -18.08 4.19
CA LEU A 230 12.80 -18.40 3.96
C LEU A 230 13.17 -19.57 4.88
N ALA A 231 13.44 -20.74 4.32
CA ALA A 231 13.84 -21.93 5.07
C ALA A 231 15.32 -22.23 4.85
N ARG A 232 15.98 -22.79 5.87
CA ARG A 232 17.34 -23.30 5.73
C ARG A 232 17.29 -24.80 5.41
N ARG A 233 17.96 -25.20 4.34
CA ARG A 233 18.10 -26.61 3.95
C ARG A 233 19.22 -27.30 4.75
N PRO A 234 19.26 -28.65 4.76
CA PRO A 234 20.32 -29.41 5.44
C PRO A 234 21.73 -29.08 4.97
N ASP A 235 21.88 -28.69 3.70
CA ASP A 235 23.13 -28.24 3.08
C ASP A 235 23.48 -26.77 3.42
N THR A 236 22.80 -26.18 4.40
CA THR A 236 22.91 -24.78 4.87
C THR A 236 22.43 -23.70 3.91
N SER A 237 22.12 -24.06 2.65
CA SER A 237 21.56 -23.12 1.68
C SER A 237 20.18 -22.63 2.11
N LEU A 238 19.84 -21.41 1.70
CA LEU A 238 18.53 -20.83 1.96
C LEU A 238 17.60 -21.07 0.77
N VAL A 239 16.36 -21.44 1.06
CA VAL A 239 15.30 -21.58 0.05
C VAL A 239 14.15 -20.67 0.41
N ARG A 240 13.74 -19.86 -0.56
CA ARG A 240 12.55 -19.02 -0.44
C ARG A 240 11.34 -19.77 -1.02
N TYR A 241 10.21 -19.71 -0.31
CA TYR A 241 8.91 -20.20 -0.73
C TYR A 241 7.93 -19.02 -0.72
N LEU A 242 7.10 -18.93 -1.76
CA LEU A 242 6.07 -17.91 -1.89
C LEU A 242 4.71 -18.59 -2.08
N ALA A 243 3.68 -18.04 -1.45
CA ALA A 243 2.29 -18.39 -1.73
C ALA A 243 1.46 -17.11 -1.84
N TRP A 244 0.79 -16.92 -2.97
CA TRP A 244 -0.04 -15.75 -3.23
C TRP A 244 -1.50 -16.15 -3.43
N TYR A 245 -2.37 -15.50 -2.67
CA TYR A 245 -3.83 -15.66 -2.71
C TYR A 245 -4.45 -14.35 -3.15
N ARG A 246 -5.20 -14.37 -4.26
CA ARG A 246 -5.87 -13.19 -4.82
C ARG A 246 -7.12 -12.76 -4.04
N THR A 247 -7.49 -13.52 -3.02
CA THR A 247 -8.60 -13.19 -2.13
C THR A 247 -8.24 -13.60 -0.73
N PHE A 248 -8.32 -12.65 0.18
CA PHE A 248 -8.09 -12.81 1.60
C PHE A 248 -9.11 -11.95 2.35
N ASN A 249 -9.78 -12.54 3.32
CA ASN A 249 -10.69 -11.80 4.21
C ASN A 249 -10.77 -12.50 5.57
N ILE A 250 -10.84 -11.72 6.64
CA ILE A 250 -11.11 -12.21 7.99
C ILE A 250 -12.47 -11.66 8.43
N THR A 251 -13.39 -12.56 8.82
CA THR A 251 -14.77 -12.19 9.16
C THR A 251 -15.22 -12.77 10.49
N GLY A 252 -16.27 -12.16 11.06
CA GLY A 252 -16.87 -12.58 12.33
C GLY A 252 -15.99 -12.33 13.56
N GLU A 253 -16.55 -12.54 14.74
CA GLU A 253 -15.85 -12.33 16.03
C GLU A 253 -14.84 -13.44 16.35
N GLN A 254 -14.94 -14.58 15.65
CA GLN A 254 -13.99 -15.69 15.75
C GLN A 254 -12.84 -15.59 14.75
N TYR A 255 -12.77 -14.48 13.98
CA TYR A 255 -11.71 -14.22 13.00
C TYR A 255 -11.56 -15.33 11.96
N THR A 256 -12.68 -15.77 11.40
CA THR A 256 -12.72 -16.81 10.37
C THR A 256 -11.96 -16.35 9.13
N LEU A 257 -10.93 -17.12 8.76
CA LEU A 257 -10.12 -16.89 7.58
C LEU A 257 -10.83 -17.39 6.31
N HIS A 258 -10.93 -16.50 5.32
CA HIS A 258 -11.35 -16.82 3.96
C HIS A 258 -10.19 -16.54 3.02
N VAL A 259 -9.72 -17.58 2.34
CA VAL A 259 -8.71 -17.48 1.28
C VAL A 259 -9.26 -18.04 -0.01
N GLY A 260 -9.04 -17.30 -1.11
CA GLY A 260 -9.44 -17.74 -2.44
C GLY A 260 -8.49 -18.77 -3.02
N ASP A 261 -8.66 -19.03 -4.33
CA ASP A 261 -7.82 -19.98 -5.04
C ASP A 261 -6.34 -19.62 -4.92
N TYR A 262 -5.57 -20.64 -4.56
CA TYR A 262 -4.12 -20.57 -4.52
C TYR A 262 -3.58 -20.36 -5.93
N THR A 263 -2.91 -19.24 -6.17
CA THR A 263 -2.19 -19.05 -7.43
C THR A 263 -0.83 -19.73 -7.32
N ASN A 264 -0.69 -20.83 -8.04
CA ASN A 264 0.45 -21.73 -7.96
C ASN A 264 1.74 -21.01 -8.39
N SER A 265 2.65 -20.74 -7.45
CA SER A 265 4.01 -20.28 -7.74
C SER A 265 4.96 -20.70 -6.61
N LEU A 266 5.13 -22.02 -6.47
CA LEU A 266 6.23 -22.58 -5.69
C LEU A 266 7.54 -22.33 -6.47
N TYR A 267 8.08 -21.12 -6.37
CA TYR A 267 9.35 -20.77 -7.01
C TYR A 267 10.50 -21.01 -6.03
N LEU A 268 11.38 -21.95 -6.39
CA LEU A 268 12.51 -22.39 -5.60
C LEU A 268 13.74 -21.53 -5.93
N SER A 269 14.04 -20.48 -5.16
CA SER A 269 15.34 -19.82 -5.25
C SER A 269 16.27 -20.38 -4.18
N VAL A 270 17.32 -21.09 -4.59
CA VAL A 270 18.43 -21.49 -3.73
C VAL A 270 19.40 -20.32 -3.61
N CYS A 271 19.62 -19.79 -2.40
CA CYS A 271 20.61 -18.73 -2.15
C CYS A 271 21.69 -19.26 -1.22
N ASP A 272 22.96 -19.04 -1.57
CA ASP A 272 24.10 -19.39 -0.74
C ASP A 272 24.40 -18.27 0.28
N VAL A 273 24.93 -18.63 1.45
CA VAL A 273 24.92 -17.81 2.68
C VAL A 273 25.78 -16.53 2.58
N ALA A 274 26.62 -16.40 1.55
CA ALA A 274 27.61 -15.32 1.43
C ALA A 274 27.29 -14.26 0.35
N ASP A 275 26.34 -14.49 -0.56
CA ASP A 275 26.11 -13.56 -1.69
C ASP A 275 24.62 -13.46 -2.04
N CYS A 276 23.91 -12.53 -1.39
CA CYS A 276 22.75 -11.90 -2.02
C CYS A 276 23.24 -10.80 -2.99
N ARG A 277 23.98 -11.20 -4.03
CA ARG A 277 24.20 -10.39 -5.23
C ARG A 277 23.89 -11.24 -6.46
N VAL A 278 23.12 -10.62 -7.34
CA VAL A 278 22.56 -11.14 -8.58
C VAL A 278 23.63 -11.86 -9.40
N ALA A 279 23.43 -13.15 -9.68
CA ALA A 279 24.07 -13.78 -10.82
C ALA A 279 23.24 -13.43 -12.05
N GLY A 280 23.66 -12.38 -12.75
CA GLY A 280 23.29 -12.17 -14.15
C GLY A 280 23.88 -13.31 -14.98
N THR A 281 23.16 -13.64 -16.05
CA THR A 281 23.51 -14.63 -17.10
C THR A 281 24.98 -14.70 -17.46
#